data_AF-A0A812KHN8-F1
#
_entry.id   AF-A0A812KHN8-F1
#
_cell.length_a   1.000
_cell.length_b   1.000
_cell.length_c   1.000
_cell.angle_alpha   90.00
_cell.angle_beta   90.00
_cell.angle_gamma   90.00
#
_symmetry.space_group_name_H-M   'P 1'
#
loop_
_entity.id
_entity.type
_entity.pdbx_description
1 polymer ?
#
loop_
_entity_poly.entity_id
_entity_poly.type
_entity_poly.pdbx_seq_one_letter_code
_entity_poly.pdbx_strand_id
1 'polypeptide(L)'
;MATVASVPTDGDVVPEDVNVLVPKEDAPGPQPWQSMKILCFTWNMGDAKPAEEELEHWLPKKGGDYDLVAVGVQECSYDPGSSPSRNPKRRKSLKGSGKVQLPMLSGAVEEAWHTLGSSPRSSDKSPERRVRDVREEAFTFHWDDILAERLGDGFTRVQQVVLMSMRLLVFARTEYCDGTFEWCGGPLVHSVQQTYSATGLMAGTVGNKGGLVVTLQFGPTRLCFVSCHLAAHLNAGEKRNSDCREILQETWPVCHPDLDLSCEFDHCFWFGDLNYRLDLAMSEPRELPTVALGKAKPTSGKEIQTGPSTLSAPSNPSRPDHFSAILDMVEGQLFDELMRHDQLRLYRQAGKAFVGFREGNPSFPPTFKVERASGTKHQEERTPSYCDRILWKSLDSLEGCVTQQELASPAEVTTSDHKPVFARFKVEAPASLGQLFQKQLSAQLSPEKFPVVRVTHLKARGVPSGQGAKFRVLFIVTPLELNTARYESAVRHMREPIWRADELPVLRPAATCQDELNSCSVILVLYNKNIRLGSVGLRFPGYDSSHTLSGQRFHLDFDKPIVNRNCSFATGHLSGRLEVDWSEEAIHAANLAARLPAKPQQRACCTLQ
;
A
#
# COMPACT_ATOMS: atom_id res chain seq x y z
N MET A 1 -43.95 49.76 -56.48
CA MET A 1 -43.26 49.73 -57.79
C MET A 1 -41.85 50.27 -57.59
N ALA A 2 -40.89 49.60 -58.22
CA ALA A 2 -39.54 50.06 -58.54
C ALA A 2 -38.56 50.43 -57.40
N THR A 3 -37.58 49.53 -57.25
CA THR A 3 -36.15 49.77 -57.05
C THR A 3 -35.63 51.17 -57.40
N VAL A 4 -34.62 51.67 -56.66
CA VAL A 4 -33.23 51.89 -57.14
C VAL A 4 -32.41 52.75 -56.14
N ALA A 5 -31.15 52.30 -55.97
CA ALA A 5 -29.91 53.02 -55.67
C ALA A 5 -29.50 53.44 -54.25
N SER A 6 -28.21 53.20 -54.06
CA SER A 6 -27.27 53.28 -52.97
C SER A 6 -26.62 54.66 -52.74
N VAL A 7 -26.36 54.97 -51.45
CA VAL A 7 -25.13 55.57 -50.84
C VAL A 7 -24.91 57.09 -51.13
N PRO A 8 -24.59 57.98 -50.14
CA PRO A 8 -23.36 57.85 -49.33
C PRO A 8 -23.30 58.42 -47.88
N THR A 9 -22.31 57.85 -47.17
CA THR A 9 -21.30 58.43 -46.25
C THR A 9 -21.62 58.99 -44.86
N ASP A 10 -20.79 58.49 -43.94
CA ASP A 10 -20.14 59.09 -42.76
C ASP A 10 -20.94 59.41 -41.49
N GLY A 11 -20.37 58.85 -40.40
CA GLY A 11 -20.15 59.63 -39.18
C GLY A 11 -21.07 59.30 -38.01
N ASP A 12 -20.59 58.41 -37.14
CA ASP A 12 -20.71 58.41 -35.67
C ASP A 12 -22.09 58.66 -35.01
N VAL A 13 -22.62 57.62 -34.34
CA VAL A 13 -22.82 57.59 -32.87
C VAL A 13 -22.91 56.11 -32.44
N VAL A 14 -21.93 55.61 -31.69
CA VAL A 14 -22.03 54.35 -30.94
C VAL A 14 -22.66 54.65 -29.58
N PRO A 15 -23.81 54.06 -29.19
CA PRO A 15 -24.31 54.19 -27.83
C PRO A 15 -23.50 53.33 -26.86
N GLU A 16 -23.25 53.93 -25.70
CA GLU A 16 -22.44 53.47 -24.58
C GLU A 16 -22.77 52.06 -24.05
N ASP A 17 -21.73 51.48 -23.44
CA ASP A 17 -21.61 50.16 -22.87
C ASP A 17 -22.77 49.72 -21.97
N VAL A 18 -23.54 48.74 -22.43
CA VAL A 18 -24.23 47.82 -21.53
C VAL A 18 -23.20 46.81 -21.05
N ASN A 19 -22.62 47.07 -19.88
CA ASN A 19 -21.78 46.13 -19.15
C ASN A 19 -22.62 44.90 -18.75
N VAL A 20 -22.75 43.94 -19.67
CA VAL A 20 -23.19 42.58 -19.33
C VAL A 20 -22.03 41.96 -18.57
N LEU A 21 -22.12 41.93 -17.24
CA LEU A 21 -21.27 41.11 -16.40
C LEU A 21 -21.51 39.64 -16.78
N VAL A 22 -20.75 39.15 -17.77
CA VAL A 22 -20.59 37.72 -18.01
C VAL A 22 -19.84 37.20 -16.78
N PRO A 23 -20.41 36.27 -15.99
CA PRO A 23 -19.67 35.64 -14.92
C PRO A 23 -18.42 35.01 -15.54
N LYS A 24 -17.22 35.36 -15.03
CA LYS A 24 -16.05 34.53 -15.26
C LYS A 24 -16.46 33.12 -14.82
N GLU A 25 -16.47 32.15 -15.73
CA GLU A 25 -16.50 30.75 -15.34
C GLU A 25 -15.26 30.56 -14.45
N ASP A 26 -15.50 30.43 -13.15
CA ASP A 26 -14.48 30.01 -12.20
C ASP A 26 -13.86 28.73 -12.75
N ALA A 27 -12.53 28.64 -12.76
CA ALA A 27 -11.84 27.39 -13.07
C ALA A 27 -12.53 26.26 -12.30
N PRO A 28 -12.86 25.11 -12.94
CA PRO A 28 -13.59 24.06 -12.26
C PRO A 28 -12.87 23.76 -10.94
N GLY A 29 -13.62 23.82 -9.85
CA GLY A 29 -13.09 23.60 -8.51
C GLY A 29 -12.34 22.25 -8.42
N PRO A 30 -11.58 22.03 -7.33
CA PRO A 30 -10.84 20.80 -7.17
C PRO A 30 -11.76 19.59 -7.35
N GLN A 31 -11.37 18.70 -8.25
CA GLN A 31 -12.14 17.51 -8.56
C GLN A 31 -12.14 16.56 -7.36
N PRO A 32 -13.20 15.76 -7.14
CA PRO A 32 -13.29 14.87 -5.98
C PRO A 32 -12.14 13.85 -5.89
N TRP A 33 -11.53 13.48 -7.03
CA TRP A 33 -10.39 12.57 -7.09
C TRP A 33 -9.04 13.20 -6.72
N GLN A 34 -8.95 14.53 -6.58
CA GLN A 34 -7.67 15.21 -6.33
C GLN A 34 -7.19 15.11 -4.88
N SER A 35 -8.09 14.87 -3.93
CA SER A 35 -7.74 14.74 -2.52
C SER A 35 -8.59 13.65 -1.91
N MET A 36 -7.95 12.61 -1.39
CA MET A 36 -8.64 11.51 -0.69
C MET A 36 -8.01 11.25 0.68
N LYS A 37 -8.87 10.92 1.65
CA LYS A 37 -8.51 10.50 3.00
C LYS A 37 -8.68 9.00 3.12
N ILE A 38 -7.60 8.31 3.42
CA ILE A 38 -7.56 6.85 3.50
C ILE A 38 -7.27 6.43 4.94
N LEU A 39 -8.11 5.56 5.50
CA LEU A 39 -7.82 4.83 6.73
C LEU A 39 -7.26 3.47 6.38
N CYS A 40 -6.03 3.16 6.81
CA CYS A 40 -5.53 1.78 6.84
C CYS A 40 -5.54 1.29 8.29
N PHE A 41 -6.13 0.13 8.53
CA PHE A 41 -6.23 -0.49 9.85
C PHE A 41 -5.71 -1.92 9.80
N THR A 42 -4.98 -2.32 10.83
CA THR A 42 -4.61 -3.72 11.02
C THR A 42 -4.75 -4.21 12.45
N TRP A 43 -5.17 -5.46 12.61
CA TRP A 43 -5.33 -6.08 13.92
C TRP A 43 -5.26 -7.61 13.86
N ASN A 44 -4.30 -8.19 14.57
CA ASN A 44 -4.36 -9.60 14.94
C ASN A 44 -5.37 -9.78 16.10
N MET A 45 -6.49 -10.43 15.83
CA MET A 45 -7.61 -10.55 16.77
C MET A 45 -7.43 -11.70 17.78
N GLY A 46 -6.38 -12.51 17.64
CA GLY A 46 -6.08 -13.61 18.56
C GLY A 46 -7.23 -14.62 18.70
N ASP A 47 -8.00 -14.82 17.62
CA ASP A 47 -9.22 -15.63 17.53
C ASP A 47 -10.28 -15.28 18.60
N ALA A 48 -10.27 -14.01 19.07
CA ALA A 48 -11.25 -13.49 20.00
C ALA A 48 -12.33 -12.68 19.27
N LYS A 49 -13.59 -12.87 19.68
CA LYS A 49 -14.69 -12.01 19.22
C LYS A 49 -14.39 -10.57 19.67
N PRO A 50 -14.41 -9.59 18.75
CA PRO A 50 -14.24 -8.19 19.10
C PRO A 50 -15.45 -7.70 19.90
N ALA A 51 -15.24 -6.72 20.76
CA ALA A 51 -16.36 -6.01 21.38
C ALA A 51 -16.79 -4.88 20.42
N GLU A 52 -18.09 -4.72 20.18
CA GLU A 52 -18.57 -3.71 19.21
C GLU A 52 -18.23 -2.28 19.66
N GLU A 53 -18.16 -2.06 20.97
CA GLU A 53 -17.77 -0.79 21.55
C GLU A 53 -16.30 -0.46 21.23
N GLU A 54 -15.42 -1.46 21.10
CA GLU A 54 -14.00 -1.26 20.78
C GLU A 54 -13.77 -0.64 19.40
N LEU A 55 -14.75 -0.75 18.48
CA LEU A 55 -14.65 -0.13 17.16
C LEU A 55 -14.59 1.39 17.23
N GLU A 56 -15.14 2.02 18.27
CA GLU A 56 -15.22 3.47 18.31
C GLU A 56 -13.88 4.18 18.48
N HIS A 57 -12.87 3.47 18.97
CA HIS A 57 -11.54 4.01 19.20
C HIS A 57 -10.68 4.10 17.93
N TRP A 58 -11.11 3.48 16.83
CA TRP A 58 -10.34 3.48 15.57
C TRP A 58 -11.21 3.69 14.33
N LEU A 59 -12.47 3.28 14.35
CA LEU A 59 -13.44 3.49 13.27
C LEU A 59 -14.53 4.46 13.73
N PRO A 60 -14.48 5.74 13.30
CA PRO A 60 -15.56 6.69 13.58
C PRO A 60 -16.92 6.18 13.08
N LYS A 61 -18.01 6.55 13.76
CA LYS A 61 -19.36 6.23 13.29
C LYS A 61 -19.55 6.78 11.88
N LYS A 62 -20.20 6.00 11.02
CA LYS A 62 -20.43 6.35 9.61
C LYS A 62 -19.14 6.60 8.80
N GLY A 63 -18.02 6.01 9.23
CA GLY A 63 -16.70 6.17 8.59
C GLY A 63 -16.09 7.57 8.71
N GLY A 64 -16.70 8.50 9.45
CA GLY A 64 -16.16 9.84 9.66
C GLY A 64 -15.94 10.61 8.35
N ASP A 65 -14.75 11.21 8.22
CA ASP A 65 -14.34 12.00 7.06
C ASP A 65 -13.46 11.23 6.07
N TYR A 66 -13.35 9.91 6.19
CA TYR A 66 -12.60 9.11 5.24
C TYR A 66 -13.37 8.95 3.93
N ASP A 67 -12.61 8.72 2.86
CA ASP A 67 -13.10 8.40 1.52
C ASP A 67 -12.95 6.92 1.23
N LEU A 68 -11.84 6.33 1.71
CA LEU A 68 -11.52 4.91 1.65
C LEU A 68 -11.14 4.37 3.03
N VAL A 69 -11.59 3.16 3.34
CA VAL A 69 -11.25 2.45 4.58
C VAL A 69 -10.78 1.03 4.21
N ALA A 70 -9.51 0.72 4.49
CA ALA A 70 -8.90 -0.59 4.28
C ALA A 70 -8.62 -1.26 5.63
N VAL A 71 -9.23 -2.42 5.88
CA VAL A 71 -9.19 -3.15 7.15
C VAL A 71 -8.58 -4.53 6.94
N GLY A 72 -7.39 -4.75 7.51
CA GLY A 72 -6.66 -6.01 7.42
C GLY A 72 -6.55 -6.70 8.77
N VAL A 73 -7.26 -7.80 8.97
CA VAL A 73 -7.23 -8.55 10.24
C VAL A 73 -6.61 -9.94 10.08
N GLN A 74 -5.99 -10.42 11.15
CA GLN A 74 -5.39 -11.76 11.26
C GLN A 74 -5.97 -12.48 12.48
N GLU A 75 -5.93 -13.82 12.49
CA GLU A 75 -6.53 -14.63 13.59
C GLU A 75 -7.98 -14.20 13.87
N CYS A 76 -8.75 -14.01 12.79
CA CYS A 76 -10.15 -13.65 12.83
C CYS A 76 -11.06 -14.89 12.66
N SER A 77 -10.80 -15.92 13.48
CA SER A 77 -11.61 -17.13 13.54
C SER A 77 -12.20 -17.31 14.95
N TYR A 78 -13.36 -16.71 15.18
CA TYR A 78 -14.10 -16.80 16.45
C TYR A 78 -15.55 -17.25 16.24
N ASP A 79 -16.19 -17.71 17.31
CA ASP A 79 -17.61 -18.04 17.32
C ASP A 79 -18.42 -16.76 17.60
N PRO A 80 -19.31 -16.31 16.69
CA PRO A 80 -20.17 -15.13 16.89
C PRO A 80 -21.07 -15.23 18.13
N GLY A 81 -21.47 -16.44 18.51
CA GLY A 81 -22.26 -16.69 19.72
C GLY A 81 -21.45 -16.68 21.01
N SER A 82 -20.11 -16.63 20.91
CA SER A 82 -19.26 -16.50 22.10
C SER A 82 -19.33 -15.07 22.64
N SER A 83 -19.46 -14.94 23.96
CA SER A 83 -19.22 -13.65 24.62
C SER A 83 -17.77 -13.24 24.38
N PRO A 84 -17.46 -11.93 24.28
CA PRO A 84 -16.08 -11.44 24.23
C PRO A 84 -15.28 -12.09 25.37
N SER A 85 -14.41 -13.03 25.01
CA SER A 85 -13.79 -13.94 25.98
C SER A 85 -12.76 -13.19 26.81
N ARG A 86 -12.93 -13.22 28.14
CA ARG A 86 -11.97 -12.68 29.12
C ARG A 86 -10.74 -13.58 29.35
N ASN A 87 -10.64 -14.78 28.75
CA ASN A 87 -9.43 -15.60 28.84
C ASN A 87 -9.46 -16.85 27.92
N PRO A 88 -8.55 -17.00 26.94
CA PRO A 88 -8.56 -18.14 26.01
C PRO A 88 -7.83 -19.41 26.52
N LYS A 89 -7.05 -19.35 27.62
CA LYS A 89 -6.18 -20.48 28.06
C LYS A 89 -6.92 -21.71 28.63
N ARG A 90 -8.23 -21.89 28.41
CA ARG A 90 -8.99 -23.08 28.85
C ARG A 90 -10.05 -23.54 27.83
N ARG A 91 -9.63 -24.07 26.68
CA ARG A 91 -10.48 -25.01 25.91
C ARG A 91 -9.76 -26.36 25.78
N LYS A 92 -9.86 -27.19 26.83
CA LYS A 92 -9.81 -28.64 26.65
C LYS A 92 -11.11 -29.06 25.97
N SER A 93 -11.02 -30.03 25.06
CA SER A 93 -12.13 -30.51 24.24
C SER A 93 -13.39 -30.78 25.08
N LEU A 94 -14.48 -30.06 24.85
CA LEU A 94 -15.79 -30.49 25.30
C LEU A 94 -16.49 -31.21 24.14
N LYS A 95 -16.46 -32.54 24.19
CA LYS A 95 -17.53 -33.36 23.64
C LYS A 95 -18.67 -33.28 24.65
N GLY A 96 -19.80 -32.69 24.25
CA GLY A 96 -20.96 -32.60 25.13
C GLY A 96 -22.10 -31.82 24.49
N SER A 97 -23.15 -32.56 24.14
CA SER A 97 -24.44 -32.09 23.65
C SER A 97 -25.05 -31.00 24.54
N GLY A 98 -25.30 -29.82 23.97
CA GLY A 98 -26.13 -28.79 24.57
C GLY A 98 -26.82 -28.00 23.46
N LYS A 99 -28.15 -28.11 23.40
CA LYS A 99 -29.01 -27.28 22.53
C LYS A 99 -28.82 -25.82 22.95
N VAL A 100 -28.31 -24.99 22.04
CA VAL A 100 -28.35 -23.53 22.18
C VAL A 100 -29.32 -23.02 21.11
N GLN A 101 -30.35 -22.33 21.57
CA GLN A 101 -31.36 -21.68 20.73
C GLN A 101 -30.79 -20.33 20.27
N LEU A 102 -30.56 -20.19 18.97
CA LEU A 102 -30.07 -18.96 18.32
C LEU A 102 -31.26 -18.03 18.02
N PRO A 103 -31.18 -16.71 18.31
CA PRO A 103 -32.13 -15.75 17.78
C PRO A 103 -31.69 -15.23 16.40
N MET A 104 -32.65 -15.25 15.46
CA MET A 104 -32.85 -14.37 14.30
C MET A 104 -31.70 -14.16 13.30
N LEU A 105 -31.37 -15.22 12.56
CA LEU A 105 -30.98 -15.13 11.14
C LEU A 105 -32.08 -15.86 10.35
N SER A 106 -33.14 -15.12 10.05
CA SER A 106 -34.42 -15.62 9.54
C SER A 106 -34.36 -16.00 8.05
N GLY A 107 -34.90 -17.18 7.72
CA GLY A 107 -35.19 -17.63 6.36
C GLY A 107 -34.38 -18.86 5.95
N ALA A 108 -33.16 -18.63 5.46
CA ALA A 108 -32.36 -19.67 4.80
C ALA A 108 -31.95 -20.83 5.72
N VAL A 109 -31.72 -20.56 7.01
CA VAL A 109 -31.35 -21.60 7.98
C VAL A 109 -32.57 -22.46 8.34
N GLU A 110 -33.74 -21.87 8.56
CA GLU A 110 -34.96 -22.66 8.82
C GLU A 110 -35.39 -23.48 7.60
N GLU A 111 -35.28 -22.93 6.39
CA GLU A 111 -35.61 -23.64 5.15
C GLU A 111 -34.70 -24.86 4.93
N ALA A 112 -33.39 -24.72 5.22
CA ALA A 112 -32.44 -25.83 5.20
C ALA A 112 -32.76 -26.90 6.27
N TRP A 113 -33.19 -26.49 7.47
CA TRP A 113 -33.59 -27.42 8.54
C TRP A 113 -34.92 -28.14 8.26
N HIS A 114 -35.90 -27.46 7.68
CA HIS A 114 -37.19 -28.06 7.31
C HIS A 114 -37.07 -29.05 6.15
N THR A 115 -36.17 -28.78 5.19
CA THR A 115 -35.89 -29.71 4.08
C THR A 115 -35.20 -31.00 4.54
N LEU A 116 -34.48 -30.95 5.68
CA LEU A 116 -33.75 -32.08 6.28
C LEU A 116 -34.56 -32.87 7.31
N GLY A 117 -35.78 -32.42 7.68
CA GLY A 117 -36.66 -33.07 8.67
C GLY A 117 -37.29 -34.39 8.21
N SER A 118 -37.08 -34.80 6.96
CA SER A 118 -37.49 -36.11 6.44
C SER A 118 -36.33 -37.10 6.59
N SER A 119 -36.41 -37.93 7.64
CA SER A 119 -35.41 -38.92 8.06
C SER A 119 -34.71 -39.66 6.90
N PRO A 120 -33.39 -39.48 6.69
CA PRO A 120 -32.61 -40.33 5.80
C PRO A 120 -32.13 -41.58 6.54
N ARG A 121 -32.23 -42.73 5.88
CA ARG A 121 -31.58 -43.96 6.31
C ARG A 121 -30.05 -43.82 6.26
N SER A 122 -29.42 -44.46 7.24
CA SER A 122 -27.99 -44.58 7.55
C SER A 122 -26.98 -44.37 6.40
N SER A 123 -25.91 -43.64 6.76
CA SER A 123 -24.55 -43.58 6.18
C SER A 123 -24.15 -42.40 5.30
N ASP A 124 -25.02 -41.40 5.07
CA ASP A 124 -24.62 -40.20 4.33
C ASP A 124 -24.12 -39.07 5.25
N LYS A 125 -22.82 -38.75 5.18
CA LYS A 125 -22.17 -37.65 5.92
C LYS A 125 -22.43 -36.26 5.29
N SER A 126 -23.24 -36.19 4.24
CA SER A 126 -23.53 -34.95 3.50
C SER A 126 -24.29 -33.87 4.30
N PRO A 127 -25.24 -34.16 5.21
CA PRO A 127 -26.02 -33.11 5.89
C PRO A 127 -25.23 -32.43 7.01
N GLU A 128 -24.45 -33.20 7.78
CA GLU A 128 -23.58 -32.69 8.85
C GLU A 128 -22.47 -31.79 8.31
N ARG A 129 -21.94 -32.15 7.13
CA ARG A 129 -21.00 -31.32 6.38
C ARG A 129 -21.65 -30.01 5.95
N ARG A 130 -22.87 -30.05 5.39
CA ARG A 130 -23.61 -28.86 4.97
C ARG A 130 -23.94 -27.90 6.13
N VAL A 131 -24.32 -28.43 7.30
CA VAL A 131 -24.54 -27.61 8.51
C VAL A 131 -23.23 -27.00 9.04
N ARG A 132 -22.13 -27.74 8.95
CA ARG A 132 -20.80 -27.24 9.28
C ARG A 132 -20.36 -26.14 8.31
N ASP A 133 -20.58 -26.33 7.02
CA ASP A 133 -20.25 -25.36 5.97
C ASP A 133 -21.07 -24.07 6.16
N VAL A 134 -22.38 -24.17 6.43
CA VAL A 134 -23.25 -23.01 6.76
C VAL A 134 -22.81 -22.32 8.06
N ARG A 135 -22.34 -23.07 9.07
CA ARG A 135 -21.78 -22.48 10.29
C ARG A 135 -20.45 -21.79 10.04
N GLU A 136 -19.54 -22.41 9.29
CA GLU A 136 -18.25 -21.82 8.90
C GLU A 136 -18.46 -20.55 8.05
N GLU A 137 -19.46 -20.53 7.16
CA GLU A 137 -19.90 -19.33 6.44
C GLU A 137 -20.45 -18.26 7.41
N ALA A 138 -21.38 -18.59 8.30
CA ALA A 138 -21.93 -17.64 9.29
C ALA A 138 -20.84 -17.05 10.22
N PHE A 139 -19.83 -17.84 10.58
CA PHE A 139 -18.67 -17.37 11.36
C PHE A 139 -17.74 -16.46 10.55
N THR A 140 -17.72 -16.65 9.23
CA THR A 140 -16.90 -15.86 8.34
C THR A 140 -17.45 -14.45 8.16
N PHE A 141 -18.76 -14.24 8.11
CA PHE A 141 -19.32 -12.93 7.75
C PHE A 141 -19.59 -11.98 8.93
N HIS A 142 -19.63 -12.47 10.17
CA HIS A 142 -19.95 -11.64 11.33
C HIS A 142 -19.04 -10.42 11.53
N TRP A 143 -17.73 -10.52 11.23
CA TRP A 143 -16.84 -9.35 11.28
C TRP A 143 -17.20 -8.29 10.25
N ASP A 144 -17.56 -8.76 9.04
CA ASP A 144 -17.92 -7.90 7.93
C ASP A 144 -19.20 -7.13 8.25
N ASP A 145 -20.17 -7.80 8.88
CA ASP A 145 -21.44 -7.20 9.31
C ASP A 145 -21.21 -6.11 10.36
N ILE A 146 -20.36 -6.35 11.37
CA ILE A 146 -20.00 -5.34 12.38
C ILE A 146 -19.41 -4.09 11.71
N LEU A 147 -18.50 -4.26 10.74
CA LEU A 147 -17.89 -3.15 10.01
C LEU A 147 -18.92 -2.41 9.15
N ALA A 148 -19.75 -3.16 8.42
CA ALA A 148 -20.79 -2.60 7.57
C ALA A 148 -21.81 -1.79 8.39
N GLU A 149 -22.24 -2.29 9.55
CA GLU A 149 -23.16 -1.58 10.45
C GLU A 149 -22.50 -0.30 11.01
N ARG A 150 -21.22 -0.36 11.39
CA ARG A 150 -20.50 0.81 11.91
C ARG A 150 -20.32 1.90 10.85
N LEU A 151 -20.03 1.50 9.61
CA LEU A 151 -19.87 2.39 8.46
C LEU A 151 -21.21 2.91 7.91
N GLY A 152 -22.28 2.12 8.04
CA GLY A 152 -23.62 2.42 7.54
C GLY A 152 -23.71 2.54 6.02
N ASP A 153 -24.89 2.90 5.53
CA ASP A 153 -25.23 2.97 4.10
C ASP A 153 -24.42 4.00 3.28
N GLY A 154 -23.67 4.88 3.96
CA GLY A 154 -22.79 5.85 3.32
C GLY A 154 -21.50 5.25 2.76
N PHE A 155 -21.21 3.99 3.05
CA PHE A 155 -20.07 3.25 2.53
C PHE A 155 -20.50 1.95 1.87
N THR A 156 -19.85 1.64 0.75
CA THR A 156 -19.98 0.36 0.04
C THR A 156 -18.71 -0.46 0.23
N ARG A 157 -18.85 -1.75 0.53
CA ARG A 157 -17.73 -2.71 0.50
C ARG A 157 -17.30 -2.92 -0.94
N VAL A 158 -16.15 -2.35 -1.31
CA VAL A 158 -15.56 -2.44 -2.65
C VAL A 158 -15.05 -3.84 -2.94
N GLN A 159 -14.30 -4.42 -2.00
CA GLN A 159 -13.74 -5.76 -2.17
C GLN A 159 -13.43 -6.41 -0.82
N GLN A 160 -13.45 -7.75 -0.82
CA GLN A 160 -13.01 -8.57 0.30
C GLN A 160 -12.17 -9.76 -0.19
N VAL A 161 -11.03 -9.97 0.46
CA VAL A 161 -10.19 -11.17 0.32
C VAL A 161 -10.12 -11.89 1.66
N VAL A 162 -10.23 -13.22 1.65
CA VAL A 162 -10.12 -14.07 2.84
C VAL A 162 -9.12 -15.20 2.55
N LEU A 163 -8.21 -15.44 3.50
CA LEU A 163 -7.32 -16.59 3.50
C LEU A 163 -7.27 -17.16 4.92
N MET A 164 -7.94 -18.28 5.14
CA MET A 164 -8.11 -18.88 6.47
C MET A 164 -8.66 -17.85 7.47
N SER A 165 -7.89 -17.51 8.51
CA SER A 165 -8.28 -16.54 9.54
C SER A 165 -7.87 -15.10 9.20
N MET A 166 -7.29 -14.85 8.02
CA MET A 166 -6.93 -13.52 7.55
C MET A 166 -8.02 -12.93 6.67
N ARG A 167 -8.24 -11.62 6.80
CA ARG A 167 -9.22 -10.88 5.98
C ARG A 167 -8.63 -9.54 5.58
N LEU A 168 -8.92 -9.10 4.37
CA LEU A 168 -8.71 -7.75 3.88
C LEU A 168 -10.02 -7.25 3.30
N LEU A 169 -10.58 -6.19 3.89
CA LEU A 169 -11.78 -5.52 3.40
C LEU A 169 -11.42 -4.09 2.98
N VAL A 170 -11.91 -3.65 1.83
CA VAL A 170 -11.80 -2.26 1.38
C VAL A 170 -13.22 -1.71 1.20
N PHE A 171 -13.49 -0.58 1.84
CA PHE A 171 -14.72 0.18 1.73
C PHE A 171 -14.43 1.55 1.13
N ALA A 172 -15.41 2.09 0.40
CA ALA A 172 -15.38 3.46 -0.13
C ALA A 172 -16.73 4.12 0.08
N ARG A 173 -16.80 5.46 0.04
CA ARG A 173 -18.11 6.13 0.07
C ARG A 173 -18.97 5.63 -1.09
N THR A 174 -20.25 5.38 -0.80
CA THR A 174 -21.22 4.84 -1.77
C THR A 174 -21.30 5.70 -3.03
N GLU A 175 -21.24 7.03 -2.87
CA GLU A 175 -21.25 7.98 -3.99
C GLU A 175 -20.06 7.81 -4.96
N TYR A 176 -18.92 7.29 -4.51
CA TYR A 176 -17.77 7.02 -5.37
C TYR A 176 -17.87 5.71 -6.14
N CYS A 177 -18.69 4.78 -5.66
CA CYS A 177 -18.91 3.45 -6.26
C CYS A 177 -20.07 3.45 -7.26
N ASP A 178 -21.17 4.15 -6.93
CA ASP A 178 -22.41 4.11 -7.69
C ASP A 178 -22.68 5.42 -8.46
N GLY A 179 -21.92 6.47 -8.14
CA GLY A 179 -22.04 7.77 -8.79
C GLY A 179 -21.60 7.76 -10.24
N THR A 180 -22.17 8.66 -11.04
CA THR A 180 -21.67 8.99 -12.38
C THR A 180 -21.07 10.39 -12.33
N PHE A 181 -19.75 10.48 -12.43
CA PHE A 181 -19.04 11.75 -12.37
C PHE A 181 -18.84 12.30 -13.78
N GLU A 182 -19.22 13.56 -14.00
CA GLU A 182 -19.10 14.22 -15.32
C GLU A 182 -17.69 14.09 -15.91
N TRP A 183 -16.66 14.16 -15.06
CA TRP A 183 -15.27 14.08 -15.47
C TRP A 183 -14.86 12.75 -16.12
N CYS A 184 -15.34 11.60 -15.63
CA CYS A 184 -14.98 10.26 -16.16
C CYS A 184 -16.15 9.48 -16.77
N GLY A 185 -17.39 10.00 -16.70
CA GLY A 185 -18.59 9.35 -17.24
C GLY A 185 -19.01 8.08 -16.48
N GLY A 186 -18.49 7.85 -15.26
CA GLY A 186 -18.74 6.65 -14.47
C GLY A 186 -18.32 6.83 -13.01
N PRO A 187 -18.19 5.74 -12.25
CA PRO A 187 -17.78 5.79 -10.84
C PRO A 187 -16.30 6.18 -10.70
N LEU A 188 -15.97 6.80 -9.57
CA LEU A 188 -14.57 7.10 -9.24
C LEU A 188 -13.82 5.84 -8.80
N VAL A 189 -14.48 4.92 -8.08
CA VAL A 189 -13.89 3.62 -7.73
C VAL A 189 -14.17 2.63 -8.86
N HIS A 190 -13.11 2.19 -9.53
CA HIS A 190 -13.22 1.21 -10.62
C HIS A 190 -11.96 0.34 -10.72
N SER A 191 -11.90 -0.55 -11.73
CA SER A 191 -10.76 -1.43 -12.01
C SER A 191 -10.33 -2.26 -10.78
N VAL A 192 -11.30 -2.73 -10.00
CA VAL A 192 -11.06 -3.47 -8.76
C VAL A 192 -10.57 -4.89 -9.07
N GLN A 193 -9.47 -5.30 -8.45
CA GLN A 193 -8.93 -6.65 -8.56
C GLN A 193 -8.40 -7.15 -7.22
N GLN A 194 -8.26 -8.46 -7.07
CA GLN A 194 -7.76 -9.09 -5.85
C GLN A 194 -6.94 -10.35 -6.11
N THR A 195 -6.04 -10.66 -5.18
CA THR A 195 -5.33 -11.94 -5.12
C THR A 195 -4.87 -12.24 -3.69
N TYR A 196 -4.37 -13.44 -3.45
CA TYR A 196 -3.76 -13.83 -2.18
C TYR A 196 -2.61 -14.81 -2.42
N SER A 197 -1.75 -14.94 -1.41
CA SER A 197 -0.62 -15.87 -1.38
C SER A 197 -0.57 -16.56 -0.03
N ALA A 198 -0.52 -17.89 -0.02
CA ALA A 198 -0.37 -18.69 1.18
C ALA A 198 1.11 -19.02 1.38
N THR A 199 1.72 -18.49 2.44
CA THR A 199 3.14 -18.68 2.71
C THR A 199 3.38 -19.77 3.75
N GLY A 200 4.58 -20.38 3.72
CA GLY A 200 5.00 -21.32 4.77
C GLY A 200 4.63 -22.80 4.54
N LEU A 201 4.18 -23.17 3.34
CA LEU A 201 3.88 -24.56 2.96
C LEU A 201 5.08 -25.51 3.10
N MET A 202 6.32 -25.00 3.05
CA MET A 202 7.54 -25.82 3.13
C MET A 202 8.04 -26.13 4.56
N ALA A 203 7.41 -25.61 5.61
CA ALA A 203 7.85 -25.78 7.00
C ALA A 203 6.90 -26.63 7.88
N GLY A 204 6.02 -27.43 7.27
CA GLY A 204 5.08 -28.30 8.00
C GLY A 204 3.97 -27.55 8.77
N THR A 205 3.86 -26.23 8.58
CA THR A 205 2.79 -25.41 9.14
C THR A 205 1.70 -25.25 8.07
N VAL A 206 0.52 -25.81 8.29
CA VAL A 206 -0.59 -25.69 7.33
C VAL A 206 -1.25 -24.31 7.48
N GLY A 207 -1.05 -23.43 6.50
CA GLY A 207 -2.07 -22.51 5.96
C GLY A 207 -2.39 -21.17 6.66
N ASN A 208 -1.86 -20.83 7.84
CA ASN A 208 -2.28 -19.60 8.55
C ASN A 208 -1.37 -18.36 8.36
N LYS A 209 -0.52 -18.38 7.34
CA LYS A 209 0.41 -17.29 7.00
C LYS A 209 0.29 -16.95 5.52
N GLY A 210 0.49 -15.69 5.17
CA GLY A 210 0.20 -15.26 3.82
C GLY A 210 0.10 -13.76 3.64
N GLY A 211 -0.32 -13.38 2.44
CA GLY A 211 -0.66 -12.02 2.04
C GLY A 211 -1.97 -11.98 1.26
N LEU A 212 -2.74 -10.92 1.47
CA LEU A 212 -3.98 -10.61 0.80
C LEU A 212 -3.79 -9.28 0.07
N VAL A 213 -4.26 -9.18 -1.17
CA VAL A 213 -4.06 -8.02 -2.02
C VAL A 213 -5.39 -7.56 -2.61
N VAL A 214 -5.69 -6.28 -2.46
CA VAL A 214 -6.76 -5.58 -3.19
C VAL A 214 -6.14 -4.42 -3.95
N THR A 215 -6.55 -4.24 -5.19
CA THR A 215 -6.14 -3.10 -6.01
C THR A 215 -7.37 -2.46 -6.62
N LEU A 216 -7.34 -1.14 -6.81
CA LEU A 216 -8.42 -0.38 -7.42
C LEU A 216 -7.88 0.91 -8.01
N GLN A 217 -8.69 1.58 -8.82
CA GLN A 217 -8.48 2.96 -9.22
C GLN A 217 -9.48 3.87 -8.52
N PHE A 218 -9.00 5.04 -8.07
CA PHE A 218 -9.80 6.15 -7.58
C PHE A 218 -9.60 7.35 -8.51
N GLY A 219 -10.55 7.55 -9.43
CA GLY A 219 -10.33 8.39 -10.60
C GLY A 219 -9.07 7.93 -11.34
N PRO A 220 -8.08 8.81 -11.59
CA PRO A 220 -6.88 8.42 -12.31
C PRO A 220 -5.83 7.69 -11.44
N THR A 221 -6.03 7.63 -10.11
CA THR A 221 -5.01 7.16 -9.16
C THR A 221 -5.13 5.65 -8.94
N ARG A 222 -4.06 4.90 -9.20
CA ARG A 222 -3.99 3.44 -9.00
C ARG A 222 -3.51 3.12 -7.58
N LEU A 223 -4.35 2.45 -6.80
CA LEU A 223 -4.10 2.12 -5.40
C LEU A 223 -3.95 0.61 -5.21
N CYS A 224 -3.04 0.22 -4.32
CA CYS A 224 -2.84 -1.16 -3.88
C CYS A 224 -2.84 -1.24 -2.36
N PHE A 225 -3.61 -2.18 -1.81
CA PHE A 225 -3.68 -2.50 -0.38
C PHE A 225 -3.24 -3.94 -0.17
N VAL A 226 -2.25 -4.15 0.70
CA VAL A 226 -1.72 -5.46 1.06
C VAL A 226 -1.87 -5.67 2.56
N SER A 227 -2.53 -6.76 2.97
CA SER A 227 -2.60 -7.22 4.36
C SER A 227 -1.84 -8.54 4.50
N CYS A 228 -0.96 -8.69 5.48
CA CYS A 228 -0.21 -9.93 5.68
C CYS A 228 -0.23 -10.48 7.11
N HIS A 229 0.14 -11.75 7.23
CA HIS A 229 0.47 -12.42 8.49
C HIS A 229 1.73 -13.23 8.25
N LEU A 230 2.89 -12.75 8.73
CA LEU A 230 4.20 -13.34 8.44
C LEU A 230 4.67 -14.29 9.55
N ALA A 231 5.74 -15.05 9.28
CA ALA A 231 6.29 -16.00 10.24
C ALA A 231 6.58 -15.39 11.63
N ALA A 232 6.06 -16.06 12.66
CA ALA A 232 6.22 -15.67 14.06
C ALA A 232 7.59 -16.04 14.64
N HIS A 233 7.84 -15.56 15.86
CA HIS A 233 9.04 -15.75 16.68
C HIS A 233 10.25 -14.86 16.34
N LEU A 234 11.08 -14.62 17.36
CA LEU A 234 12.26 -13.73 17.31
C LEU A 234 13.21 -14.09 16.17
N ASN A 235 13.58 -15.37 16.05
CA ASN A 235 14.62 -15.83 15.14
C ASN A 235 14.16 -16.02 13.68
N ALA A 236 12.92 -15.64 13.34
CA ALA A 236 12.34 -15.85 12.01
C ALA A 236 12.47 -14.64 11.06
N GLY A 237 13.37 -13.69 11.33
CA GLY A 237 13.54 -12.47 10.52
C GLY A 237 13.73 -12.75 9.03
N GLU A 238 14.67 -13.62 8.67
CA GLU A 238 14.89 -14.00 7.27
C GLU A 238 13.72 -14.76 6.65
N LYS A 239 12.97 -15.54 7.46
CA LYS A 239 11.74 -16.20 6.99
C LYS A 239 10.65 -15.17 6.69
N ARG A 240 10.47 -14.14 7.52
CA ARG A 240 9.55 -13.03 7.23
C ARG A 240 9.92 -12.30 5.95
N ASN A 241 11.21 -12.02 5.74
CA ASN A 241 11.69 -11.49 4.47
C ASN A 241 11.29 -12.43 3.32
N SER A 242 11.48 -13.74 3.48
CA SER A 242 11.05 -14.75 2.51
C SER A 242 9.54 -14.79 2.26
N ASP A 243 8.72 -14.57 3.28
CA ASP A 243 7.26 -14.56 3.14
C ASP A 243 6.81 -13.35 2.32
N CYS A 244 7.39 -12.18 2.56
CA CYS A 244 7.18 -11.01 1.71
C CYS A 244 7.57 -11.28 0.24
N ARG A 245 8.63 -12.07 0.02
CA ARG A 245 9.05 -12.49 -1.33
C ARG A 245 8.02 -13.35 -2.02
N GLU A 246 7.51 -14.36 -1.33
CA GLU A 246 6.50 -15.28 -1.85
C GLU A 246 5.21 -14.52 -2.20
N ILE A 247 4.76 -13.61 -1.31
CA ILE A 247 3.57 -12.77 -1.56
C ILE A 247 3.73 -11.94 -2.83
N LEU A 248 4.90 -11.31 -3.05
CA LEU A 248 5.14 -10.47 -4.23
C LEU A 248 5.35 -11.27 -5.53
N GLN A 249 5.65 -12.56 -5.44
CA GLN A 249 5.79 -13.46 -6.59
C GLN A 249 4.45 -14.03 -7.07
N GLU A 250 3.46 -14.12 -6.17
CA GLU A 250 2.13 -14.70 -6.42
C GLU A 250 1.06 -13.63 -6.65
N THR A 251 1.44 -12.54 -7.31
CA THR A 251 0.57 -11.37 -7.54
C THR A 251 -0.14 -11.39 -8.89
N TRP A 252 0.15 -12.34 -9.77
CA TRP A 252 -0.57 -12.53 -11.03
C TRP A 252 -2.00 -13.06 -10.78
N PRO A 253 -3.04 -12.58 -11.48
CA PRO A 253 -3.01 -11.62 -12.60
C PRO A 253 -3.15 -10.15 -12.20
N VAL A 254 -3.19 -9.82 -10.91
CA VAL A 254 -3.38 -8.44 -10.40
C VAL A 254 -2.21 -7.53 -10.75
N CYS A 255 -1.01 -8.10 -10.78
CA CYS A 255 0.23 -7.40 -11.10
C CYS A 255 0.87 -8.02 -12.34
N HIS A 256 1.36 -7.17 -13.23
CA HIS A 256 2.08 -7.57 -14.41
C HIS A 256 3.33 -8.39 -14.03
N PRO A 257 3.66 -9.52 -14.71
CA PRO A 257 4.75 -10.42 -14.31
C PRO A 257 6.14 -9.77 -14.27
N ASP A 258 6.35 -8.74 -15.10
CA ASP A 258 7.58 -7.95 -15.14
C ASP A 258 7.69 -6.94 -13.98
N LEU A 259 6.59 -6.61 -13.31
CA LEU A 259 6.49 -5.63 -12.24
C LEU A 259 6.22 -6.29 -10.88
N ASP A 260 6.26 -5.49 -9.84
CA ASP A 260 5.76 -5.85 -8.51
C ASP A 260 4.75 -4.79 -8.07
N LEU A 261 3.93 -5.12 -7.08
CA LEU A 261 2.85 -4.24 -6.59
C LEU A 261 3.35 -2.83 -6.25
N SER A 262 4.58 -2.72 -5.73
CA SER A 262 5.14 -1.45 -5.30
C SER A 262 5.66 -0.57 -6.43
N CYS A 263 5.70 -1.09 -7.66
CA CYS A 263 6.14 -0.38 -8.85
C CYS A 263 5.04 -0.29 -9.92
N GLU A 264 3.98 -1.09 -9.84
CA GLU A 264 2.87 -1.01 -10.80
C GLU A 264 1.85 0.05 -10.41
N PHE A 265 1.55 0.19 -9.12
CA PHE A 265 0.54 1.10 -8.59
C PHE A 265 1.14 2.44 -8.18
N ASP A 266 0.35 3.51 -8.26
CA ASP A 266 0.78 4.87 -7.91
C ASP A 266 1.09 4.97 -6.42
N HIS A 267 0.24 4.33 -5.60
CA HIS A 267 0.42 4.19 -4.16
C HIS A 267 0.12 2.76 -3.71
N CYS A 268 1.06 2.16 -2.99
CA CYS A 268 0.94 0.83 -2.38
C CYS A 268 1.01 0.97 -0.85
N PHE A 269 -0.05 0.56 -0.16
CA PHE A 269 -0.15 0.48 1.29
C PHE A 269 0.01 -0.97 1.72
N TRP A 270 0.99 -1.26 2.57
CA TRP A 270 1.30 -2.60 3.05
C TRP A 270 1.21 -2.64 4.57
N PHE A 271 0.33 -3.48 5.10
CA PHE A 271 0.08 -3.57 6.52
C PHE A 271 -0.20 -5.00 6.97
N GLY A 272 -0.30 -5.24 8.27
CA GLY A 272 -0.57 -6.56 8.82
C GLY A 272 0.17 -6.85 10.12
N ASP A 273 0.04 -8.10 10.57
CA ASP A 273 0.94 -8.70 11.55
C ASP A 273 2.21 -9.17 10.83
N LEU A 274 3.14 -8.24 10.67
CA LEU A 274 4.44 -8.49 10.06
C LEU A 274 5.36 -9.28 10.99
N ASN A 275 5.03 -9.41 12.27
CA ASN A 275 5.71 -10.28 13.24
C ASN A 275 7.22 -10.01 13.48
N TYR A 276 7.79 -8.88 13.01
CA TYR A 276 9.14 -8.45 13.40
C TYR A 276 9.21 -8.09 14.89
N ARG A 277 10.36 -8.34 15.50
CA ARG A 277 10.52 -8.27 16.96
C ARG A 277 11.54 -7.22 17.38
N LEU A 278 11.46 -6.81 18.65
CA LEU A 278 12.51 -6.05 19.31
C LEU A 278 13.63 -6.99 19.77
N ASP A 279 14.86 -6.70 19.34
CA ASP A 279 16.04 -7.53 19.56
C ASP A 279 17.29 -6.68 19.85
N LEU A 280 17.71 -6.64 21.11
CA LEU A 280 18.85 -5.85 21.59
C LEU A 280 20.16 -6.46 21.11
N ALA A 281 20.16 -7.73 20.69
CA ALA A 281 21.36 -8.38 20.18
C ALA A 281 21.66 -8.00 18.72
N MET A 282 20.72 -7.37 18.00
CA MET A 282 20.94 -6.94 16.62
C MET A 282 21.49 -5.51 16.48
N SER A 283 21.54 -4.74 17.56
CA SER A 283 22.09 -3.39 17.57
C SER A 283 23.55 -3.39 18.03
N GLU A 284 24.32 -2.40 17.55
CA GLU A 284 25.70 -2.17 18.02
C GLU A 284 25.72 -1.95 19.54
N PRO A 285 26.64 -2.57 20.31
CA PRO A 285 26.70 -2.40 21.76
C PRO A 285 26.90 -0.93 22.13
N ARG A 286 25.97 -0.39 22.93
CA ARG A 286 26.08 0.94 23.55
C ARG A 286 25.67 0.85 25.01
N GLU A 287 26.23 1.73 25.84
CA GLU A 287 25.79 1.86 27.23
C GLU A 287 24.29 2.18 27.25
N LEU A 288 23.50 1.28 27.84
CA LEU A 288 22.06 1.49 28.04
C LEU A 288 21.87 2.77 28.87
N PRO A 289 20.88 3.62 28.55
CA PRO A 289 20.55 4.77 29.37
C PRO A 289 20.27 4.29 30.80
N THR A 290 21.06 4.76 31.76
CA THR A 290 20.81 4.47 33.17
C THR A 290 19.57 5.24 33.59
N VAL A 291 18.41 4.58 33.58
CA VAL A 291 17.20 5.10 34.22
C VAL A 291 17.51 5.16 35.71
N ALA A 292 17.52 6.36 36.28
CA ALA A 292 17.80 6.58 37.70
C ALA A 292 16.65 6.04 38.58
N LEU A 293 16.61 4.73 38.79
CA LEU A 293 15.84 4.16 39.89
C LEU A 293 16.54 4.48 41.21
N GLY A 294 15.78 5.05 42.15
CA GLY A 294 16.25 5.40 43.49
C GLY A 294 16.94 4.22 44.17
N LYS A 295 18.19 4.43 44.55
CA LYS A 295 19.08 3.42 45.15
C LYS A 295 18.48 2.84 46.44
N ALA A 296 18.14 1.55 46.43
CA ALA A 296 18.17 0.73 47.63
C ALA A 296 19.62 0.23 47.86
N LYS A 297 20.10 0.37 49.09
CA LYS A 297 21.48 0.15 49.55
C LYS A 297 21.83 -1.35 49.56
N PRO A 298 22.96 -1.81 49.00
CA PRO A 298 23.38 -3.20 49.15
C PRO A 298 24.14 -3.40 50.46
N THR A 299 23.76 -4.44 51.20
CA THR A 299 24.50 -4.97 52.34
C THR A 299 25.66 -5.85 51.86
N SER A 300 26.79 -5.67 52.54
CA SER A 300 28.09 -6.31 52.38
C SER A 300 28.08 -7.85 52.35
N GLY A 301 28.98 -8.46 51.56
CA GLY A 301 29.41 -9.83 51.86
C GLY A 301 30.26 -10.57 50.82
N LYS A 302 31.59 -10.46 50.99
CA LYS A 302 32.65 -11.46 50.73
C LYS A 302 33.17 -11.70 49.30
N GLU A 303 34.42 -11.26 49.12
CA GLU A 303 35.41 -11.70 48.12
C GLU A 303 35.79 -13.18 48.30
N ILE A 304 35.97 -13.90 47.18
CA ILE A 304 36.82 -15.09 47.09
C ILE A 304 37.67 -15.01 45.81
N GLN A 305 38.94 -15.36 45.98
CA GLN A 305 40.08 -15.23 45.08
C GLN A 305 40.07 -16.17 43.86
N THR A 306 40.89 -15.76 42.90
CA THR A 306 41.16 -16.24 41.54
C THR A 306 41.82 -17.62 41.41
N GLY A 307 41.51 -18.33 40.31
CA GLY A 307 42.31 -19.41 39.71
C GLY A 307 41.90 -19.67 38.25
N PRO A 308 42.82 -20.08 37.33
CA PRO A 308 42.60 -19.97 35.88
C PRO A 308 42.14 -21.28 35.25
N SER A 309 41.09 -21.26 34.43
CA SER A 309 40.84 -22.33 33.45
C SER A 309 39.83 -21.96 32.38
N THR A 310 40.28 -22.18 31.13
CA THR A 310 39.52 -22.57 29.93
C THR A 310 38.53 -21.60 29.30
N LEU A 311 38.91 -21.12 28.10
CA LEU A 311 38.07 -20.51 27.08
C LEU A 311 36.88 -21.42 26.75
N SER A 312 35.70 -21.09 27.26
CA SER A 312 34.41 -21.52 26.72
C SER A 312 33.75 -20.34 26.01
N ALA A 313 33.13 -20.62 24.86
CA ALA A 313 32.36 -19.69 24.05
C ALA A 313 31.41 -18.81 24.89
N PRO A 314 31.14 -17.55 24.50
CA PRO A 314 30.26 -16.69 25.27
C PRO A 314 28.86 -17.31 25.31
N SER A 315 28.44 -17.69 26.52
CA SER A 315 27.08 -18.04 26.85
C SER A 315 26.15 -16.89 26.49
N ASN A 316 25.13 -17.20 25.69
CA ASN A 316 24.00 -16.34 25.37
C ASN A 316 23.52 -15.58 26.61
N PRO A 317 23.47 -14.23 26.63
CA PRO A 317 23.05 -13.48 27.80
C PRO A 317 21.65 -13.94 28.22
N SER A 318 21.51 -14.12 29.52
CA SER A 318 20.31 -14.58 30.19
C SER A 318 19.08 -13.79 29.73
N ARG A 319 18.10 -14.51 29.17
CA ARG A 319 16.74 -14.05 28.82
C ARG A 319 16.10 -13.01 29.78
N PRO A 320 16.30 -13.03 31.11
CA PRO A 320 15.80 -11.99 32.01
C PRO A 320 16.34 -10.57 31.77
N ASP A 321 17.55 -10.39 31.22
CA ASP A 321 18.12 -9.05 31.03
C ASP A 321 17.50 -8.32 29.82
N HIS A 322 17.21 -9.05 28.74
CA HIS A 322 16.61 -8.49 27.52
C HIS A 322 15.15 -8.05 27.72
N PHE A 323 14.35 -8.89 28.38
CA PHE A 323 12.94 -8.58 28.62
C PHE A 323 12.78 -7.37 29.55
N SER A 324 13.53 -7.33 30.66
CA SER A 324 13.48 -6.22 31.62
C SER A 324 13.90 -4.90 30.96
N ALA A 325 15.02 -4.88 30.21
CA ALA A 325 15.49 -3.67 29.56
C ALA A 325 14.47 -3.11 28.53
N ILE A 326 13.78 -3.98 27.80
CA ILE A 326 12.70 -3.57 26.89
C ILE A 326 11.52 -2.99 27.69
N LEU A 327 11.11 -3.63 28.79
CA LEU A 327 10.04 -3.10 29.63
C LEU A 327 10.39 -1.74 30.25
N ASP A 328 11.61 -1.56 30.76
CA ASP A 328 12.06 -0.28 31.33
C ASP A 328 11.95 0.85 30.29
N MET A 329 12.29 0.56 29.03
CA MET A 329 12.13 1.50 27.92
C MET A 329 10.65 1.74 27.55
N VAL A 330 9.79 0.72 27.64
CA VAL A 330 8.34 0.88 27.43
C VAL A 330 7.73 1.75 28.52
N GLU A 331 8.05 1.50 29.79
CA GLU A 331 7.58 2.26 30.95
C GLU A 331 8.11 3.71 30.92
N GLY A 332 9.36 3.90 30.48
CA GLY A 332 9.95 5.21 30.22
C GLY A 332 9.45 5.90 28.94
N GLN A 333 8.55 5.29 28.17
CA GLN A 333 8.04 5.78 26.89
C GLN A 333 9.15 6.13 25.87
N LEU A 334 10.25 5.39 25.90
CA LEU A 334 11.41 5.58 25.04
C LEU A 334 11.21 4.90 23.67
N PHE A 335 10.10 5.18 23.00
CA PHE A 335 9.70 4.47 21.77
C PHE A 335 10.69 4.66 20.61
N ASP A 336 11.28 5.85 20.48
CA ASP A 336 12.34 6.10 19.49
C ASP A 336 13.59 5.25 19.75
N GLU A 337 13.93 5.00 21.01
CA GLU A 337 15.03 4.09 21.38
C GLU A 337 14.65 2.64 21.08
N LEU A 338 13.44 2.19 21.45
CA LEU A 338 12.96 0.85 21.11
C LEU A 338 13.06 0.60 19.61
N MET A 339 12.68 1.57 18.79
CA MET A 339 12.75 1.45 17.33
C MET A 339 14.17 1.29 16.80
N ARG A 340 15.23 1.65 17.54
CA ARG A 340 16.63 1.35 17.15
C ARG A 340 16.95 -0.14 17.24
N HIS A 341 16.17 -0.89 18.02
CA HIS A 341 16.29 -2.34 18.22
C HIS A 341 15.20 -3.12 17.48
N ASP A 342 14.38 -2.46 16.65
CA ASP A 342 13.33 -3.08 15.84
C ASP A 342 13.92 -3.80 14.63
N GLN A 343 13.67 -5.11 14.53
CA GLN A 343 14.15 -5.92 13.42
C GLN A 343 13.71 -5.38 12.06
N LEU A 344 12.46 -4.94 11.88
CA LEU A 344 11.99 -4.43 10.58
C LEU A 344 12.77 -3.17 10.17
N ARG A 345 12.98 -2.24 11.10
CA ARG A 345 13.77 -1.03 10.84
C ARG A 345 15.21 -1.37 10.47
N LEU A 346 15.85 -2.29 11.19
CA LEU A 346 17.22 -2.73 10.90
C LEU A 346 17.31 -3.45 9.54
N TYR A 347 16.36 -4.34 9.22
CA TYR A 347 16.29 -4.98 7.90
C TYR A 347 16.07 -3.96 6.78
N ARG A 348 15.21 -2.94 6.97
CA ARG A 348 15.00 -1.87 5.99
C ARG A 348 16.24 -1.02 5.76
N GLN A 349 16.92 -0.61 6.84
CA GLN A 349 18.16 0.16 6.78
C GLN A 349 19.29 -0.62 6.10
N ALA A 350 19.37 -1.93 6.35
CA ALA A 350 20.31 -2.82 5.68
C ALA A 350 19.92 -3.15 4.23
N GLY A 351 18.79 -2.61 3.73
CA GLY A 351 18.28 -2.91 2.40
C GLY A 351 17.97 -4.40 2.22
N LYS A 352 17.35 -5.03 3.23
CA LYS A 352 16.98 -6.45 3.31
C LYS A 352 15.47 -6.70 3.49
N ALA A 353 14.66 -5.65 3.57
CA ALA A 353 13.21 -5.72 3.58
C ALA A 353 12.63 -4.36 3.18
N PHE A 354 11.44 -4.34 2.54
CA PHE A 354 10.66 -3.14 2.25
C PHE A 354 11.47 -1.93 1.72
N VAL A 355 12.40 -2.16 0.77
CA VAL A 355 13.22 -1.10 0.19
C VAL A 355 12.34 -0.06 -0.52
N GLY A 356 12.51 1.21 -0.17
CA GLY A 356 11.73 2.33 -0.71
C GLY A 356 10.36 2.54 -0.06
N PHE A 357 9.92 1.65 0.84
CA PHE A 357 8.74 1.92 1.65
C PHE A 357 9.06 2.90 2.79
N ARG A 358 8.06 3.70 3.14
CA ARG A 358 8.02 4.63 4.26
C ARG A 358 7.13 4.06 5.37
N GLU A 359 7.40 4.50 6.59
CA GLU A 359 6.66 4.10 7.80
C GLU A 359 6.81 5.22 8.83
N GLY A 360 5.73 5.55 9.55
CA GLY A 360 5.77 6.51 10.66
C GLY A 360 6.49 5.96 11.88
N ASN A 361 7.02 6.85 12.72
CA ASN A 361 7.51 6.46 14.03
C ASN A 361 6.31 6.23 14.97
N PRO A 362 6.21 5.07 15.64
CA PRO A 362 5.16 4.87 16.63
C PRO A 362 5.38 5.78 17.84
N SER A 363 4.32 6.46 18.27
CA SER A 363 4.25 7.25 19.52
C SER A 363 3.53 6.50 20.64
N PHE A 364 3.36 5.18 20.49
CA PHE A 364 2.65 4.27 21.37
C PHE A 364 3.53 3.05 21.72
N PRO A 365 3.24 2.33 22.82
CA PRO A 365 4.02 1.15 23.22
C PRO A 365 3.90 0.00 22.21
N PRO A 366 4.80 -1.00 22.27
CA PRO A 366 4.71 -2.19 21.44
C PRO A 366 3.32 -2.85 21.48
N THR A 367 2.84 -3.35 20.35
CA THR A 367 1.46 -3.84 20.22
C THR A 367 1.29 -5.29 20.67
N PHE A 368 2.39 -6.03 20.80
CA PHE A 368 2.45 -7.44 21.18
C PHE A 368 3.55 -7.65 22.22
N LYS A 369 3.50 -8.63 23.13
CA LYS A 369 2.33 -9.43 23.52
C LYS A 369 1.71 -8.81 24.76
N VAL A 370 0.46 -8.37 24.67
CA VAL A 370 -0.25 -7.73 25.79
C VAL A 370 -1.15 -8.73 26.51
N GLU A 371 -1.40 -8.51 27.79
CA GLU A 371 -2.41 -9.21 28.57
C GLU A 371 -3.81 -8.80 28.13
N ARG A 372 -4.66 -9.79 27.83
CA ARG A 372 -6.08 -9.54 27.52
C ARG A 372 -6.76 -8.88 28.72
N ALA A 373 -7.71 -7.99 28.43
CA ALA A 373 -8.46 -7.20 29.41
C ALA A 373 -7.64 -6.24 30.31
N SER A 374 -6.31 -6.12 30.12
CA SER A 374 -5.42 -5.37 31.02
C SER A 374 -4.75 -4.16 30.35
N GLY A 375 -5.42 -3.55 29.37
CA GLY A 375 -4.86 -2.41 28.63
C GLY A 375 -3.57 -2.82 27.90
N THR A 376 -2.50 -2.06 28.09
CA THR A 376 -1.19 -2.22 27.42
C THR A 376 -0.18 -3.04 28.22
N LYS A 377 -0.59 -3.69 29.31
CA LYS A 377 0.32 -4.50 30.14
C LYS A 377 0.86 -5.69 29.35
N HIS A 378 2.17 -5.94 29.41
CA HIS A 378 2.84 -6.99 28.63
C HIS A 378 2.97 -8.32 29.37
N GLN A 379 2.91 -9.43 28.62
CA GLN A 379 3.11 -10.79 29.14
C GLN A 379 4.60 -11.18 29.14
N GLU A 380 5.12 -11.67 30.27
CA GLU A 380 6.54 -12.06 30.44
C GLU A 380 7.03 -13.18 29.51
N GLU A 381 6.10 -13.92 28.91
CA GLU A 381 6.38 -15.08 28.06
C GLU A 381 7.01 -14.70 26.71
N ARG A 382 6.89 -13.42 26.30
CA ARG A 382 7.38 -12.88 25.03
C ARG A 382 7.82 -11.42 25.21
N THR A 383 9.00 -11.09 24.68
CA THR A 383 9.45 -9.69 24.56
C THR A 383 8.39 -8.84 23.88
N PRO A 384 8.05 -7.66 24.44
CA PRO A 384 7.26 -6.65 23.75
C PRO A 384 7.82 -6.37 22.35
N SER A 385 6.97 -6.16 21.35
CA SER A 385 7.37 -5.97 19.95
C SER A 385 6.29 -5.26 19.13
N TYR A 386 6.72 -4.43 18.18
CA TYR A 386 5.85 -3.83 17.16
C TYR A 386 5.64 -4.84 16.02
N CYS A 387 4.74 -5.80 16.25
CA CYS A 387 4.41 -6.84 15.27
C CYS A 387 3.47 -6.30 14.18
N ASP A 388 2.54 -5.43 14.56
CA ASP A 388 1.47 -4.88 13.72
C ASP A 388 1.94 -3.56 13.10
N ARG A 389 2.03 -3.49 11.76
CA ARG A 389 2.72 -2.39 11.05
C ARG A 389 1.93 -1.88 9.86
N ILE A 390 2.16 -0.62 9.49
CA ILE A 390 1.58 0.02 8.30
C ILE A 390 2.67 0.82 7.58
N LEU A 391 2.99 0.37 6.37
CA LEU A 391 3.98 0.97 5.49
C LEU A 391 3.30 1.44 4.20
N TRP A 392 3.93 2.38 3.50
CA TRP A 392 3.48 2.78 2.16
C TRP A 392 4.65 3.06 1.23
N LYS A 393 4.42 2.96 -0.07
CA LYS A 393 5.35 3.38 -1.11
C LYS A 393 4.57 4.01 -2.26
N SER A 394 5.10 5.08 -2.81
CA SER A 394 4.60 5.68 -4.04
C SER A 394 5.59 5.50 -5.17
N LEU A 395 5.14 5.66 -6.41
CA LEU A 395 6.05 5.91 -7.52
C LEU A 395 6.87 7.17 -7.27
N ASP A 396 8.08 7.24 -7.82
CA ASP A 396 9.00 8.36 -7.55
C ASP A 396 8.45 9.71 -8.02
N SER A 397 7.63 9.74 -9.06
CA SER A 397 6.94 10.94 -9.51
C SER A 397 5.87 11.43 -8.52
N LEU A 398 5.41 10.55 -7.62
CA LEU A 398 4.28 10.77 -6.70
C LEU A 398 4.67 10.61 -5.22
N GLU A 399 5.97 10.59 -4.89
CA GLU A 399 6.45 10.39 -3.51
C GLU A 399 5.97 11.50 -2.55
N GLY A 400 5.72 12.70 -3.06
CA GLY A 400 5.18 13.83 -2.31
C GLY A 400 3.65 13.86 -2.17
N CYS A 401 2.93 12.95 -2.82
CA CYS A 401 1.47 12.96 -2.86
C CYS A 401 0.82 12.29 -1.64
N VAL A 402 1.57 11.54 -0.83
CA VAL A 402 1.02 10.82 0.34
C VAL A 402 1.58 11.38 1.63
N THR A 403 0.70 11.88 2.49
CA THR A 403 1.04 12.33 3.84
C THR A 403 0.36 11.42 4.86
N GLN A 404 1.16 10.76 5.70
CA GLN A 404 0.64 10.09 6.90
C GLN A 404 0.33 11.16 7.95
N GLN A 405 -0.94 11.37 8.23
CA GLN A 405 -1.42 12.36 9.21
C GLN A 405 -1.39 11.81 10.63
N GLU A 406 -1.58 10.51 10.78
CA GLU A 406 -1.61 9.83 12.07
C GLU A 406 -1.14 8.38 11.92
N LEU A 407 -0.48 7.88 12.97
CA LEU A 407 -0.21 6.47 13.21
C LEU A 407 -0.48 6.22 14.69
N ALA A 408 -1.45 5.36 15.01
CA ALA A 408 -1.92 5.19 16.38
C ALA A 408 -2.31 3.74 16.70
N SER A 409 -2.36 3.43 17.99
CA SER A 409 -2.80 2.15 18.53
C SER A 409 -3.69 2.39 19.76
N PRO A 410 -5.01 2.11 19.68
CA PRO A 410 -5.92 2.38 20.78
C PRO A 410 -5.70 1.40 21.94
N ALA A 411 -5.41 1.95 23.12
CA ALA A 411 -5.12 1.16 24.31
C ALA A 411 -6.38 0.47 24.88
N GLU A 412 -7.54 1.04 24.59
CA GLU A 412 -8.88 0.64 25.03
C GLU A 412 -9.32 -0.72 24.45
N VAL A 413 -8.79 -1.10 23.28
CA VAL A 413 -9.05 -2.40 22.65
C VAL A 413 -8.26 -3.48 23.38
N THR A 414 -8.94 -4.39 24.09
CA THR A 414 -8.31 -5.33 25.04
C THR A 414 -8.72 -6.79 24.85
N THR A 415 -9.54 -7.10 23.85
CA THR A 415 -10.00 -8.46 23.52
C THR A 415 -8.89 -9.40 23.03
N SER A 416 -7.87 -8.87 22.35
CA SER A 416 -6.74 -9.63 21.81
C SER A 416 -5.45 -9.42 22.64
N ASP A 417 -4.50 -10.33 22.49
CA ASP A 417 -3.12 -10.19 22.96
C ASP A 417 -2.23 -9.37 22.00
N HIS A 418 -2.84 -8.82 20.94
CA HIS A 418 -2.33 -7.73 20.13
C HIS A 418 -3.20 -6.49 20.27
N LYS A 419 -2.57 -5.32 20.18
CA LYS A 419 -3.25 -4.04 19.98
C LYS A 419 -3.44 -3.76 18.49
N PRO A 420 -4.62 -3.28 18.05
CA PRO A 420 -4.78 -2.82 16.68
C PRO A 420 -3.88 -1.61 16.41
N VAL A 421 -3.53 -1.42 15.14
CA VAL A 421 -2.78 -0.28 14.64
C VAL A 421 -3.52 0.32 13.45
N PHE A 422 -3.64 1.64 13.41
CA PHE A 422 -4.21 2.32 12.25
C PHE A 422 -3.37 3.52 11.84
N ALA A 423 -3.49 3.88 10.57
CA ALA A 423 -2.87 5.07 10.00
C ALA A 423 -3.87 5.84 9.16
N ARG A 424 -3.86 7.16 9.32
CA ARG A 424 -4.60 8.11 8.48
C ARG A 424 -3.68 8.66 7.42
N PHE A 425 -4.08 8.55 6.16
CA PHE A 425 -3.36 9.12 5.04
C PHE A 425 -4.21 10.17 4.34
N LYS A 426 -3.56 11.27 3.94
CA LYS A 426 -4.08 12.18 2.92
C LYS A 426 -3.29 11.93 1.64
N VAL A 427 -3.99 11.66 0.54
CA VAL A 427 -3.41 11.47 -0.79
C VAL A 427 -3.87 12.59 -1.70
N GLU A 428 -2.91 13.31 -2.29
CA GLU A 428 -3.15 14.47 -3.16
C GLU A 428 -2.69 14.17 -4.59
N ALA A 429 -3.64 13.88 -5.47
CA ALA A 429 -3.37 13.55 -6.85
C ALA A 429 -3.15 14.82 -7.69
N PRO A 430 -2.05 14.91 -8.47
CA PRO A 430 -1.79 16.06 -9.34
C PRO A 430 -2.90 16.22 -10.40
N ALA A 431 -3.30 17.47 -10.68
CA ALA A 431 -4.30 17.76 -11.72
C ALA A 431 -3.89 17.19 -13.11
N SER A 432 -2.59 17.24 -13.41
CA SER A 432 -1.97 16.71 -14.62
C SER A 432 -2.16 15.21 -14.79
N LEU A 433 -2.23 14.43 -13.69
CA LEU A 433 -2.52 13.00 -13.76
C LEU A 433 -3.94 12.76 -14.30
N GLY A 434 -4.92 13.56 -13.85
CA GLY A 434 -6.28 13.50 -14.39
C GLY A 434 -6.39 14.00 -15.83
N GLN A 435 -5.65 15.04 -16.21
CA GLN A 435 -5.61 15.52 -17.60
C GLN A 435 -5.08 14.44 -18.55
N LEU A 436 -4.02 13.73 -18.15
CA LEU A 436 -3.49 12.58 -18.87
C LEU A 436 -4.56 11.50 -19.03
N PHE A 437 -5.21 11.11 -17.95
CA PHE A 437 -6.26 10.10 -17.96
C PHE A 437 -7.43 10.47 -18.89
N GLN A 438 -7.87 11.73 -18.89
CA GLN A 438 -8.94 12.18 -19.78
C GLN A 438 -8.53 12.18 -21.26
N LYS A 439 -7.28 12.57 -21.57
CA LYS A 439 -6.72 12.48 -22.93
C LYS A 439 -6.61 11.03 -23.40
N GLN A 440 -6.35 10.11 -22.48
CA GLN A 440 -6.36 8.66 -22.75
C GLN A 440 -7.77 8.17 -23.09
N LEU A 441 -8.76 8.47 -22.25
CA LEU A 441 -10.16 8.06 -22.47
C LEU A 441 -10.75 8.59 -23.79
N SER A 442 -10.39 9.81 -24.16
CA SER A 442 -10.89 10.46 -25.38
C SER A 442 -10.10 10.12 -26.65
N ALA A 443 -9.06 9.27 -26.55
CA ALA A 443 -8.13 8.94 -27.63
C ALA A 443 -7.49 10.17 -28.31
N GLN A 444 -7.31 11.27 -27.57
CA GLN A 444 -6.80 12.55 -28.08
C GLN A 444 -5.26 12.65 -28.07
N LEU A 445 -4.59 11.51 -28.06
CA LEU A 445 -3.15 11.43 -27.89
C LEU A 445 -2.44 11.23 -29.23
N SER A 446 -1.54 12.15 -29.52
CA SER A 446 -0.76 12.27 -30.75
C SER A 446 0.71 11.98 -30.44
N PRO A 447 1.25 10.77 -30.74
CA PRO A 447 2.63 10.40 -30.38
C PRO A 447 3.74 11.27 -30.96
N GLU A 448 3.45 12.03 -32.01
CA GLU A 448 4.31 13.05 -32.62
C GLU A 448 4.53 14.28 -31.72
N LYS A 449 3.63 14.52 -30.76
CA LYS A 449 3.71 15.61 -29.77
C LYS A 449 4.36 15.20 -28.46
N PHE A 450 4.65 13.92 -28.28
CA PHE A 450 5.28 13.42 -27.06
C PHE A 450 6.76 13.78 -27.01
N PRO A 451 7.32 14.04 -25.83
CA PRO A 451 8.74 14.24 -25.70
C PRO A 451 9.48 12.94 -26.06
N VAL A 452 10.65 13.12 -26.63
CA VAL A 452 11.63 12.08 -26.91
C VAL A 452 12.49 11.95 -25.66
N VAL A 453 12.45 10.76 -25.06
CA VAL A 453 13.23 10.47 -23.86
C VAL A 453 14.28 9.43 -24.19
N ARG A 454 15.53 9.68 -23.80
CA ARG A 454 16.65 8.76 -23.98
C ARG A 454 17.25 8.41 -22.63
N VAL A 455 17.69 7.17 -22.50
CA VAL A 455 18.56 6.79 -21.38
C VAL A 455 19.96 6.60 -21.95
N THR A 456 20.94 7.31 -21.38
CA THR A 456 22.35 7.23 -21.77
C THR A 456 23.20 6.81 -20.56
N HIS A 457 24.45 6.42 -20.82
CA HIS A 457 25.42 6.03 -19.78
C HIS A 457 24.92 4.93 -18.82
N LEU A 458 23.97 4.10 -19.27
CA LEU A 458 23.36 3.09 -18.42
C LEU A 458 24.39 2.01 -18.08
N LYS A 459 24.54 1.73 -16.78
CA LYS A 459 25.42 0.69 -16.26
C LYS A 459 24.82 0.05 -15.01
N ALA A 460 25.02 -1.26 -14.85
CA ALA A 460 24.69 -1.97 -13.62
C ALA A 460 25.97 -2.47 -12.93
N ARG A 461 26.00 -2.35 -11.60
CA ARG A 461 27.11 -2.78 -10.75
C ARG A 461 26.64 -3.64 -9.60
N GLY A 462 27.50 -4.54 -9.12
CA GLY A 462 27.19 -5.44 -8.02
C GLY A 462 26.08 -6.46 -8.32
N VAL A 463 25.74 -6.68 -9.60
CA VAL A 463 24.69 -7.61 -10.03
C VAL A 463 25.22 -9.04 -10.15
N PRO A 464 24.42 -10.08 -9.84
CA PRO A 464 24.84 -11.47 -9.99
C PRO A 464 25.23 -11.82 -11.44
N SER A 465 26.53 -12.01 -11.69
CA SER A 465 27.09 -12.33 -13.00
C SER A 465 27.81 -13.70 -12.98
N GLY A 466 27.12 -14.76 -13.40
CA GLY A 466 27.70 -16.09 -13.61
C GLY A 466 28.27 -16.29 -15.02
N GLN A 467 28.88 -17.46 -15.28
CA GLN A 467 29.34 -17.84 -16.61
C GLN A 467 28.14 -17.85 -17.59
N GLY A 468 28.26 -17.12 -18.70
CA GLY A 468 27.19 -16.99 -19.70
C GLY A 468 26.05 -16.05 -19.31
N ALA A 469 26.27 -15.06 -18.44
CA ALA A 469 25.31 -13.98 -18.17
C ALA A 469 24.92 -13.23 -19.46
N LYS A 470 23.64 -12.86 -19.55
CA LYS A 470 23.04 -12.13 -20.68
C LYS A 470 22.08 -11.09 -20.13
N PHE A 471 22.57 -9.86 -19.94
CA PHE A 471 21.75 -8.82 -19.32
C PHE A 471 20.86 -8.11 -20.36
N ARG A 472 19.61 -7.86 -19.99
CA ARG A 472 18.69 -6.97 -20.72
C ARG A 472 17.94 -6.06 -19.74
N VAL A 473 17.59 -4.87 -20.18
CA VAL A 473 16.74 -3.93 -19.44
C VAL A 473 15.44 -3.75 -20.21
N LEU A 474 14.32 -3.96 -19.52
CA LEU A 474 12.99 -3.61 -20.00
C LEU A 474 12.63 -2.22 -19.46
N PHE A 475 12.21 -1.33 -20.35
CA PHE A 475 11.75 0.02 -20.03
C PHE A 475 10.23 0.02 -20.02
N ILE A 476 9.64 0.59 -18.96
CA ILE A 476 8.19 0.72 -18.78
C ILE A 476 7.91 2.17 -18.39
N VAL A 477 6.93 2.81 -19.02
CA VAL A 477 6.51 4.18 -18.70
C VAL A 477 5.09 4.13 -18.13
N THR A 478 4.86 4.81 -17.00
CA THR A 478 3.53 4.93 -16.38
C THR A 478 2.89 6.29 -16.67
N PRO A 479 1.56 6.41 -16.68
CA PRO A 479 0.53 5.36 -16.45
C PRO A 479 0.45 4.31 -17.57
N LEU A 480 0.18 3.04 -17.20
CA LEU A 480 0.35 1.84 -18.04
C LEU A 480 -0.72 1.60 -19.12
N GLU A 481 -1.77 2.42 -19.16
CA GLU A 481 -3.02 2.14 -19.91
C GLU A 481 -2.93 2.35 -21.43
N LEU A 482 -1.77 2.73 -21.95
CA LEU A 482 -1.52 2.79 -23.38
C LEU A 482 -0.29 1.97 -23.74
N ASN A 483 -0.49 0.95 -24.56
CA ASN A 483 0.53 0.22 -25.34
C ASN A 483 1.90 0.32 -24.70
N THR A 484 2.15 -0.51 -23.67
CA THR A 484 3.45 -0.55 -22.98
C THR A 484 4.52 -0.45 -24.04
N ALA A 485 5.19 0.70 -24.05
CA ALA A 485 6.31 0.91 -24.91
C ALA A 485 7.44 0.14 -24.20
N ARG A 486 7.38 -1.18 -24.39
CA ARG A 486 8.34 -2.13 -23.88
C ARG A 486 9.47 -2.06 -24.85
N TYR A 487 10.57 -1.63 -24.30
CA TYR A 487 11.75 -1.55 -25.07
C TYR A 487 12.81 -2.39 -24.38
N GLU A 488 13.54 -3.18 -25.16
CA GLU A 488 14.58 -4.06 -24.64
C GLU A 488 15.93 -3.59 -25.13
N SER A 489 16.91 -3.60 -24.22
CA SER A 489 18.30 -3.33 -24.56
C SER A 489 18.97 -4.53 -25.26
N ALA A 490 19.99 -4.29 -26.06
CA ALA A 490 20.84 -5.37 -26.58
C ALA A 490 21.59 -6.15 -25.49
N VAL A 491 21.88 -7.44 -25.76
CA VAL A 491 22.49 -8.38 -24.80
C VAL A 491 24.00 -8.15 -24.67
N ARG A 492 24.51 -8.07 -23.44
CA ARG A 492 25.96 -7.99 -23.16
C ARG A 492 26.49 -9.08 -22.24
N HIS A 493 27.75 -9.43 -22.47
CA HIS A 493 28.54 -10.40 -21.69
C HIS A 493 29.61 -9.68 -20.87
N MET A 494 29.28 -9.20 -19.66
CA MET A 494 30.25 -8.61 -18.74
C MET A 494 29.84 -8.85 -17.28
N ARG A 495 30.78 -8.78 -16.33
CA ARG A 495 30.46 -8.78 -14.89
C ARG A 495 29.67 -7.53 -14.46
N GLU A 496 29.98 -6.39 -15.09
CA GLU A 496 29.28 -5.12 -14.90
C GLU A 496 28.76 -4.65 -16.25
N PRO A 497 27.49 -4.91 -16.59
CA PRO A 497 26.97 -4.55 -17.91
C PRO A 497 26.87 -3.02 -18.02
N ILE A 498 27.39 -2.49 -19.12
CA ILE A 498 27.27 -1.10 -19.54
C ILE A 498 26.56 -1.14 -20.88
N TRP A 499 25.52 -0.36 -21.11
CA TRP A 499 24.82 -0.30 -22.40
C TRP A 499 25.27 0.92 -23.20
N ARG A 500 25.50 0.74 -24.50
CA ARG A 500 25.73 1.88 -25.39
C ARG A 500 24.40 2.56 -25.72
N ALA A 501 24.45 3.85 -26.03
CA ALA A 501 23.25 4.64 -26.31
C ALA A 501 22.47 4.14 -27.54
N ASP A 502 23.15 3.55 -28.53
CA ASP A 502 22.52 2.95 -29.72
C ASP A 502 21.85 1.59 -29.46
N GLU A 503 22.17 0.94 -28.33
CA GLU A 503 21.53 -0.29 -27.86
C GLU A 503 20.31 0.00 -26.97
N LEU A 504 20.07 1.27 -26.65
CA LEU A 504 19.02 1.70 -25.77
C LEU A 504 17.87 2.34 -26.57
N PRO A 505 16.65 2.14 -26.11
CA PRO A 505 15.48 2.60 -26.82
C PRO A 505 15.19 4.08 -26.61
N VAL A 506 14.40 4.62 -27.52
CA VAL A 506 13.79 5.94 -27.40
C VAL A 506 12.40 5.78 -26.80
N LEU A 507 12.18 6.39 -25.63
CA LEU A 507 10.88 6.38 -24.97
C LEU A 507 10.06 7.60 -25.41
N ARG A 508 8.75 7.43 -25.46
CA ARG A 508 7.77 8.46 -25.82
C ARG A 508 6.64 8.47 -24.76
N PRO A 509 6.87 9.03 -23.56
CA PRO A 509 5.83 9.11 -22.54
C PRO A 509 4.64 9.91 -23.10
N ALA A 510 3.42 9.51 -22.75
CA ALA A 510 2.20 10.10 -23.29
C ALA A 510 1.88 11.47 -22.68
N ALA A 511 2.84 12.39 -22.69
CA ALA A 511 2.76 13.73 -22.13
C ALA A 511 2.87 14.77 -23.24
N THR A 512 2.10 15.85 -23.11
CA THR A 512 2.08 16.99 -24.04
C THR A 512 2.55 18.28 -23.40
N CYS A 513 2.74 18.29 -22.07
CA CYS A 513 3.38 19.35 -21.32
C CYS A 513 4.23 18.80 -20.18
N GLN A 514 4.99 19.66 -19.51
CA GLN A 514 5.91 19.26 -18.46
C GLN A 514 5.20 18.74 -17.20
N ASP A 515 4.05 19.28 -16.81
CA ASP A 515 3.32 18.82 -15.62
C ASP A 515 2.77 17.40 -15.80
N GLU A 516 2.31 17.10 -17.01
CA GLU A 516 1.94 15.73 -17.41
C GLU A 516 3.16 14.81 -17.34
N LEU A 517 4.31 15.23 -17.89
CA LEU A 517 5.55 14.45 -17.83
C LEU A 517 6.02 14.22 -16.40
N ASN A 518 5.90 15.22 -15.52
CA ASN A 518 6.22 15.11 -14.09
C ASN A 518 5.31 14.12 -13.37
N SER A 519 4.13 13.80 -13.91
CA SER A 519 3.20 12.81 -13.35
C SER A 519 3.54 11.39 -13.82
N CYS A 520 4.30 11.24 -14.90
CA CYS A 520 4.79 9.97 -15.41
C CYS A 520 6.02 9.47 -14.63
N SER A 521 6.21 8.15 -14.60
CA SER A 521 7.44 7.50 -14.14
C SER A 521 8.01 6.58 -15.20
N VAL A 522 9.32 6.36 -15.16
CA VAL A 522 10.01 5.31 -15.93
C VAL A 522 10.46 4.22 -14.96
N ILE A 523 10.09 2.98 -15.25
CA ILE A 523 10.50 1.79 -14.49
C ILE A 523 11.46 0.99 -15.37
N LEU A 524 12.67 0.79 -14.88
CA LEU A 524 13.71 -0.01 -15.51
C LEU A 524 13.74 -1.38 -14.84
N VAL A 525 13.37 -2.45 -15.56
CA VAL A 525 13.41 -3.82 -15.05
C VAL A 525 14.63 -4.53 -15.60
N LEU A 526 15.56 -4.91 -14.72
CA LEU A 526 16.79 -5.59 -15.09
C LEU A 526 16.57 -7.11 -15.09
N TYR A 527 17.01 -7.76 -16.16
CA TYR A 527 17.03 -9.20 -16.33
C TYR A 527 18.44 -9.71 -16.58
N ASN A 528 18.71 -10.93 -16.10
CA ASN A 528 19.81 -11.77 -16.57
C ASN A 528 19.22 -13.05 -17.16
N LYS A 529 19.37 -13.23 -18.48
CA LYS A 529 18.60 -14.19 -19.27
C LYS A 529 17.10 -13.95 -19.06
N ASN A 530 16.39 -14.96 -18.55
CA ASN A 530 14.96 -14.88 -18.24
C ASN A 530 14.68 -14.66 -16.75
N ILE A 531 15.73 -14.40 -15.95
CA ILE A 531 15.60 -14.19 -14.51
C ILE A 531 15.56 -12.68 -14.25
N ARG A 532 14.44 -12.18 -13.71
CA ARG A 532 14.33 -10.80 -13.24
C ARG A 532 15.24 -10.61 -12.03
N LEU A 533 16.15 -9.64 -12.10
CA LEU A 533 17.01 -9.24 -10.99
C LEU A 533 16.39 -8.16 -10.11
N GLY A 534 15.50 -7.33 -10.68
CA GLY A 534 14.78 -6.29 -9.95
C GLY A 534 14.39 -5.12 -10.84
N SER A 535 13.93 -4.04 -10.21
CA SER A 535 13.48 -2.82 -10.87
C SER A 535 14.05 -1.57 -10.22
N VAL A 536 14.12 -0.49 -11.00
CA VAL A 536 14.43 0.86 -10.58
C VAL A 536 13.35 1.79 -11.11
N GLY A 537 12.67 2.50 -10.22
CA GLY A 537 11.80 3.62 -10.60
C GLY A 537 12.64 4.88 -10.84
N LEU A 538 12.18 5.72 -11.76
CA LEU A 538 12.72 7.03 -12.06
C LEU A 538 11.58 8.02 -12.27
N ARG A 539 11.74 9.22 -11.73
CA ARG A 539 10.96 10.39 -12.13
C ARG A 539 11.68 11.12 -13.26
N PHE A 540 10.92 11.87 -14.06
CA PHE A 540 11.50 12.80 -15.01
C PHE A 540 12.15 14.01 -14.30
N PRO A 541 13.18 14.65 -14.88
CA PRO A 541 13.70 15.91 -14.37
C PRO A 541 12.57 16.93 -14.32
N GLY A 542 12.33 17.48 -13.12
CA GLY A 542 11.34 18.51 -12.90
C GLY A 542 11.81 19.87 -13.41
N TYR A 543 10.84 20.72 -13.73
CA TYR A 543 10.97 22.11 -14.09
C TYR A 543 10.33 22.95 -12.96
N ASP A 544 10.92 24.08 -12.57
CA ASP A 544 10.24 25.10 -11.76
C ASP A 544 9.52 26.04 -12.72
N SER A 545 8.20 26.16 -12.67
CA SER A 545 7.24 26.69 -13.68
C SER A 545 7.47 28.11 -14.25
N SER A 546 8.63 28.74 -14.02
CA SER A 546 8.97 30.13 -14.36
C SER A 546 9.67 30.42 -15.71
N HIS A 547 9.83 29.45 -16.61
CA HIS A 547 10.52 29.57 -17.90
C HIS A 547 9.75 28.82 -18.99
N THR A 548 9.52 29.54 -20.07
CA THR A 548 9.03 29.02 -21.35
C THR A 548 9.97 27.93 -21.87
N LEU A 549 9.38 26.85 -22.42
CA LEU A 549 10.08 25.73 -23.07
C LEU A 549 10.93 26.23 -24.27
N SER A 550 12.13 26.74 -24.01
CA SER A 550 13.06 27.21 -25.04
C SER A 550 14.07 26.12 -25.42
N GLY A 551 13.62 25.05 -26.08
CA GLY A 551 14.51 24.10 -26.80
C GLY A 551 15.70 23.52 -26.01
N GLN A 552 15.64 23.46 -24.67
CA GLN A 552 16.73 22.93 -23.86
C GLN A 552 16.61 21.41 -23.70
N ARG A 553 17.75 20.72 -23.84
CA ARG A 553 17.93 19.32 -23.45
C ARG A 553 18.07 19.23 -21.95
N PHE A 554 17.17 18.51 -21.30
CA PHE A 554 17.23 18.29 -19.86
C PHE A 554 17.77 16.90 -19.57
N HIS A 555 18.51 16.76 -18.46
CA HIS A 555 18.95 15.46 -18.03
C HIS A 555 18.91 15.29 -16.51
N LEU A 556 18.63 14.06 -16.07
CA LEU A 556 18.72 13.62 -14.68
C LEU A 556 19.69 12.45 -14.62
N ASP A 557 20.84 12.66 -13.98
CA ASP A 557 21.70 11.56 -13.58
C ASP A 557 21.05 10.80 -12.43
N PHE A 558 21.10 9.48 -12.47
CA PHE A 558 20.57 8.62 -11.42
C PHE A 558 21.56 7.52 -11.05
N ASP A 559 21.48 7.13 -9.79
CA ASP A 559 22.17 5.98 -9.25
C ASP A 559 21.30 5.38 -8.14
N LYS A 560 20.60 4.29 -8.47
CA LYS A 560 19.59 3.71 -7.58
C LYS A 560 19.83 2.22 -7.35
N PRO A 561 19.52 1.71 -6.15
CA PRO A 561 19.57 0.28 -5.89
C PRO A 561 18.56 -0.43 -6.78
N ILE A 562 18.97 -1.56 -7.36
CA ILE A 562 18.06 -2.45 -8.08
C ILE A 562 17.27 -3.21 -7.03
N VAL A 563 16.00 -2.85 -6.88
CA VAL A 563 15.13 -3.47 -5.90
C VAL A 563 14.65 -4.79 -6.48
N ASN A 564 15.03 -5.92 -5.88
CA ASN A 564 14.53 -7.23 -6.31
C ASN A 564 12.99 -7.23 -6.34
N ARG A 565 12.40 -8.18 -7.09
CA ARG A 565 10.97 -8.54 -7.25
C ARG A 565 10.11 -8.51 -5.98
N ASN A 566 10.75 -8.38 -4.82
CA ASN A 566 10.19 -8.64 -3.52
C ASN A 566 10.40 -7.51 -2.50
N CYS A 567 10.96 -6.36 -2.92
CA CYS A 567 11.39 -5.29 -2.00
C CYS A 567 12.36 -5.76 -0.90
N SER A 568 12.89 -6.98 -1.02
CA SER A 568 13.55 -7.70 0.07
C SER A 568 15.05 -7.57 0.05
N PHE A 569 15.67 -7.13 -1.04
CA PHE A 569 17.04 -6.62 -0.99
C PHE A 569 17.47 -5.93 -2.27
N ALA A 570 18.47 -5.05 -2.15
CA ALA A 570 19.17 -4.51 -3.32
C ALA A 570 20.04 -5.60 -3.95
N THR A 571 19.80 -5.92 -5.22
CA THR A 571 20.61 -6.92 -5.98
C THR A 571 21.84 -6.31 -6.65
N GLY A 572 22.03 -5.01 -6.49
CA GLY A 572 23.06 -4.22 -7.14
C GLY A 572 22.57 -2.78 -7.28
N HIS A 573 23.24 -2.00 -8.12
CA HIS A 573 22.84 -0.64 -8.48
C HIS A 573 22.73 -0.50 -9.98
N LEU A 574 21.78 0.31 -10.42
CA LEU A 574 21.65 0.78 -11.79
C LEU A 574 21.86 2.29 -11.80
N SER A 575 22.74 2.75 -12.66
CA SER A 575 23.03 4.17 -12.83
C SER A 575 23.05 4.54 -14.29
N GLY A 576 22.72 5.79 -14.59
CA GLY A 576 22.69 6.31 -15.95
C GLY A 576 22.18 7.74 -15.95
N ARG A 577 21.77 8.20 -17.13
CA ARG A 577 21.26 9.54 -17.36
C ARG A 577 19.96 9.46 -18.15
N LEU A 578 18.91 10.08 -17.64
CA LEU A 578 17.63 10.24 -18.33
C LEU A 578 17.63 11.60 -19.02
N GLU A 579 17.62 11.63 -20.35
CA GLU A 579 17.63 12.83 -21.18
C GLU A 579 16.24 13.05 -21.80
N VAL A 580 15.75 14.28 -21.76
CA VAL A 580 14.44 14.67 -22.30
C VAL A 580 14.63 15.74 -23.37
N ASP A 581 14.14 15.43 -24.56
CA ASP A 581 14.06 16.31 -25.74
C ASP A 581 12.58 16.52 -26.09
N TRP A 582 12.10 17.76 -26.14
CA TRP A 582 10.80 18.06 -26.73
C TRP A 582 10.94 18.17 -28.25
N SER A 583 10.04 17.57 -29.03
CA SER A 583 10.06 17.74 -30.50
C SER A 583 9.85 19.22 -30.88
N GLU A 584 10.36 19.65 -32.03
CA GLU A 584 10.12 21.04 -32.50
C GLU A 584 8.63 21.32 -32.65
N GLU A 585 7.85 20.33 -33.06
CA GLU A 585 6.39 20.39 -33.12
C GLU A 585 5.75 20.50 -31.72
N ALA A 586 6.28 19.80 -30.71
CA ALA A 586 5.80 19.93 -29.33
C ALA A 586 6.18 21.28 -28.72
N ILE A 587 7.38 21.78 -29.00
CA ILE A 587 7.82 23.13 -28.62
C ILE A 587 6.91 24.16 -29.30
N HIS A 588 6.59 24.00 -30.58
CA HIS A 588 5.70 24.87 -31.32
C HIS A 588 4.27 24.85 -30.76
N ALA A 589 3.72 23.67 -30.47
CA ALA A 589 2.38 23.50 -29.89
C ALA A 589 2.29 24.06 -28.47
N ALA A 590 3.29 23.82 -27.62
CA ALA A 590 3.34 24.37 -26.26
C ALA A 590 3.45 25.90 -26.28
N ASN A 591 4.27 26.46 -27.19
CA ASN A 591 4.35 27.90 -27.40
C ASN A 591 3.04 28.49 -27.95
N LEU A 592 2.30 27.75 -28.79
CA LEU A 592 0.99 28.17 -29.28
C LEU A 592 -0.07 28.15 -28.17
N ALA A 593 -0.08 27.10 -27.34
CA ALA A 593 -0.98 26.98 -26.18
C ALA A 593 -0.73 28.08 -25.14
N ALA A 594 0.53 28.43 -24.87
CA ALA A 594 0.90 29.53 -23.97
C ALA A 594 0.57 30.93 -24.54
N ARG A 595 0.39 31.05 -25.86
CA ARG A 595 0.05 32.32 -26.56
C ARG A 595 -1.45 32.49 -26.82
N LEU A 596 -2.25 31.44 -26.66
CA LEU A 596 -3.69 31.55 -26.80
C LEU A 596 -4.27 32.04 -25.47
N PRO A 597 -4.88 33.24 -25.40
CA PRO A 597 -5.78 33.53 -24.29
C PRO A 597 -6.88 32.47 -24.32
N ALA A 598 -7.27 31.93 -23.16
CA ALA A 598 -8.33 30.94 -23.03
C ALA A 598 -9.55 31.39 -23.86
N LYS A 599 -9.74 30.81 -25.04
CA LYS A 599 -10.84 31.17 -25.92
C LYS A 599 -12.11 30.54 -25.34
N PRO A 600 -13.21 31.31 -25.18
CA PRO A 600 -14.49 30.74 -24.77
C PRO A 600 -14.93 29.76 -25.85
N GLN A 601 -15.29 28.54 -25.45
CA GLN A 601 -15.83 27.54 -26.35
C GLN A 601 -17.15 28.07 -26.95
N GLN A 602 -17.17 28.31 -28.27
CA GLN A 602 -18.41 28.54 -29.00
C GLN A 602 -19.21 27.23 -29.03
N ARG A 603 -20.35 27.22 -28.34
CA ARG A 603 -21.33 26.14 -28.39
C ARG A 603 -21.88 25.99 -29.81
N ALA A 604 -21.74 24.81 -30.39
CA ALA A 604 -22.57 24.39 -31.51
C ALA A 604 -24.01 24.23 -31.01
N CYS A 605 -24.89 25.14 -31.43
CA CYS A 605 -26.32 25.04 -31.21
C CYS A 605 -26.87 24.00 -32.19
N CYS A 606 -27.14 22.78 -31.72
CA CYS A 606 -28.03 21.86 -32.43
C CYS A 606 -29.47 22.28 -32.13
N THR A 607 -30.05 23.11 -32.98
CA THR A 607 -31.51 23.25 -33.06
C THR A 607 -32.10 21.99 -33.68
N LEU A 608 -32.86 21.25 -32.87
CA LEU A 608 -33.82 20.26 -33.34
C LEU A 608 -34.97 21.01 -34.05
N GLN A 609 -35.19 20.67 -35.32
CA GLN A 609 -36.48 20.80 -36.00
C GLN A 609 -36.99 19.39 -36.28
#